data_AF-A0A6B2C1N0-F1
#
_entry.id   AF-A0A6B2C1N0-F1
#
_cell.length_a   1.000
_cell.length_b   1.000
_cell.length_c   1.000
_cell.angle_alpha   90.00
_cell.angle_beta   90.00
_cell.angle_gamma   90.00
#
_symmetry.space_group_name_H-M   'P 1'
#
loop_
_entity.id
_entity.type
_entity.pdbx_description
1 polymer ?
#
loop_
_entity_poly.entity_id
_entity_poly.type
_entity_poly.pdbx_seq_one_letter_code
_entity_poly.pdbx_strand_id
1 'polypeptide(L)'
;MSRDQLVGWGLLVLSTIVIIVYGYILYGTSYDIALLKLTGMLAIIGVFGILGWIGYTLATTPPPKPIETIEKEIEEELKKLEQETSAQQRSNQEEKKQ
;
A
#
# COMPACT_ATOMS: atom_id res chain seq x y z
N MET A 1 -32.23 1.87 -3.45
CA MET A 1 -31.06 0.96 -3.30
C MET A 1 -30.03 1.68 -2.47
N SER A 2 -29.44 1.00 -1.47
CA SER A 2 -28.31 1.57 -0.72
C SER A 2 -27.13 1.79 -1.68
N ARG A 3 -26.30 2.80 -1.38
CA ARG A 3 -25.12 3.15 -2.19
C ARG A 3 -24.21 1.93 -2.36
N ASP A 4 -24.09 1.12 -1.32
CA ASP A 4 -23.30 -0.11 -1.28
C ASP A 4 -23.87 -1.20 -2.20
N GLN A 5 -25.20 -1.32 -2.28
CA GLN A 5 -25.85 -2.29 -3.15
C GLN A 5 -25.69 -1.93 -4.63
N LEU A 6 -25.63 -0.63 -4.96
CA LEU A 6 -25.39 -0.16 -6.33
C LEU A 6 -23.95 -0.46 -6.77
N VAL A 7 -22.96 -0.24 -5.88
CA VAL A 7 -21.56 -0.59 -6.14
C VAL A 7 -21.41 -2.11 -6.28
N GLY A 8 -22.07 -2.88 -5.41
CA GLY A 8 -22.08 -4.34 -5.49
C GLY A 8 -22.64 -4.86 -6.81
N TRP A 9 -23.79 -4.34 -7.25
CA TRP A 9 -24.37 -4.70 -8.55
C TRP A 9 -23.49 -4.25 -9.72
N GLY A 10 -22.88 -3.07 -9.64
CA GLY A 10 -21.94 -2.59 -10.64
C GLY A 10 -20.73 -3.52 -10.82
N LEU A 11 -20.14 -3.96 -9.71
CA LEU A 11 -19.04 -4.93 -9.71
C LEU A 11 -19.47 -6.29 -10.27
N LEU A 12 -20.64 -6.79 -9.88
CA LEU A 12 -21.18 -8.08 -10.35
C LEU A 12 -21.36 -8.05 -11.88
N VAL A 13 -22.04 -7.03 -12.40
CA VAL A 13 -22.30 -6.90 -13.84
C VAL A 13 -20.99 -6.73 -14.61
N LEU A 14 -20.09 -5.87 -14.13
CA LEU A 14 -18.78 -5.67 -14.77
C LEU A 14 -17.98 -6.98 -14.82
N SER A 15 -17.89 -7.69 -13.70
CA SER A 15 -17.20 -8.98 -13.62
C SER A 15 -17.82 -10.01 -14.57
N THR A 16 -19.15 -10.09 -14.61
CA THR A 16 -19.89 -11.00 -15.49
C THR A 16 -19.59 -10.71 -16.96
N ILE A 17 -19.60 -9.43 -17.36
CA ILE A 17 -19.28 -9.02 -18.74
C ILE A 17 -17.86 -9.43 -19.09
N VAL A 18 -16.88 -9.18 -18.21
CA VAL A 18 -15.48 -9.55 -18.44
C VAL A 18 -15.33 -11.07 -18.63
N ILE A 19 -16.01 -11.89 -17.83
CA ILE A 19 -15.99 -13.36 -17.95
C ILE A 19 -16.54 -13.80 -19.32
N ILE A 20 -17.68 -13.24 -19.74
CA ILE A 20 -18.32 -13.59 -21.00
C ILE A 20 -17.42 -13.21 -22.18
N VAL A 21 -16.88 -11.98 -22.19
CA VAL A 21 -15.98 -11.50 -23.26
C VAL A 21 -14.71 -12.34 -23.31
N TYR A 22 -14.09 -12.61 -22.17
CA TYR A 22 -12.88 -13.42 -22.10
C TYR A 22 -13.12 -14.83 -22.63
N GLY A 23 -14.19 -15.50 -22.17
CA GLY A 23 -14.57 -16.82 -22.65
C GLY A 23 -14.89 -16.85 -24.14
N TYR A 24 -15.56 -15.81 -24.66
CA TYR A 24 -15.87 -15.70 -26.09
C TYR A 24 -14.60 -15.59 -26.93
N ILE A 25 -13.62 -14.75 -26.54
CA ILE A 25 -12.37 -14.63 -27.29
C ILE A 25 -11.58 -15.94 -27.22
N LEU A 26 -11.58 -16.60 -26.06
CA LEU A 26 -10.84 -17.85 -25.83
C LEU A 26 -11.36 -19.02 -26.66
N TYR A 27 -12.68 -19.17 -26.83
CA TYR A 27 -13.27 -20.32 -27.54
C TYR A 27 -13.79 -19.98 -28.94
N GLY A 28 -14.13 -18.73 -29.21
CA GLY A 28 -14.79 -18.28 -30.43
C GLY A 28 -13.86 -17.65 -31.47
N THR A 29 -12.59 -17.41 -31.14
CA THR A 29 -11.63 -16.75 -32.05
C THR A 29 -10.31 -17.49 -32.12
N SER A 30 -9.55 -17.29 -33.21
CA SER A 30 -8.20 -17.86 -33.38
C SER A 30 -7.11 -17.17 -32.55
N TYR A 31 -7.48 -16.26 -31.64
CA TYR A 31 -6.55 -15.54 -30.76
C TYR A 31 -6.40 -16.18 -29.38
N ASP A 32 -7.00 -17.35 -29.18
CA ASP A 32 -6.96 -18.17 -27.97
C ASP A 32 -5.54 -18.30 -27.38
N ILE A 33 -4.58 -18.74 -28.19
CA ILE A 33 -3.19 -18.96 -27.77
C ILE A 33 -2.52 -17.62 -27.42
N ALA A 34 -2.79 -16.56 -28.17
CA ALA A 34 -2.23 -15.24 -27.91
C ALA A 34 -2.75 -14.66 -26.58
N LEU A 35 -4.05 -14.82 -26.33
CA LEU A 35 -4.69 -14.37 -25.09
C LEU A 35 -4.18 -15.15 -23.87
N LEU A 36 -4.04 -16.47 -23.98
CA LEU A 36 -3.47 -17.31 -22.92
C LEU A 36 -2.00 -16.97 -22.63
N LYS A 37 -1.21 -16.69 -23.66
CA LYS A 37 0.18 -16.22 -23.48
C LYS A 37 0.22 -14.90 -22.74
N LEU A 38 -0.67 -13.96 -23.10
CA LEU A 38 -0.75 -12.65 -22.45
C LEU A 38 -1.15 -12.77 -20.97
N THR A 39 -2.17 -13.55 -20.65
CA THR A 39 -2.60 -13.74 -19.25
C THR A 39 -1.59 -14.52 -18.43
N GLY A 40 -0.96 -15.53 -19.02
CA GLY A 40 0.17 -16.25 -18.40
C GLY A 40 1.35 -15.31 -18.10
N MET A 41 1.70 -14.43 -19.04
CA MET A 41 2.75 -13.43 -18.84
C MET A 41 2.38 -12.45 -17.72
N LEU A 42 1.15 -11.95 -17.67
CA LEU A 42 0.69 -11.06 -16.59
C LEU A 42 0.73 -11.76 -15.23
N ALA A 43 0.38 -13.05 -15.16
CA ALA A 43 0.50 -13.83 -13.93
C ALA A 43 1.96 -13.93 -13.46
N ILE A 44 2.89 -14.22 -14.38
CA ILE A 44 4.33 -14.27 -14.08
C ILE A 44 4.84 -12.90 -13.63
N ILE A 45 4.48 -11.82 -14.34
CA ILE A 45 4.85 -10.44 -13.96
C ILE A 45 4.30 -10.08 -12.58
N GLY A 46 3.08 -10.49 -12.24
CA GLY A 46 2.51 -10.27 -10.91
C GLY A 46 3.34 -10.94 -9.82
N VAL A 47 3.63 -12.24 -9.97
CA VAL A 47 4.40 -13.01 -8.99
C VAL A 47 5.83 -12.49 -8.87
N PHE A 48 6.55 -12.37 -9.99
CA PHE A 48 7.95 -11.93 -9.99
C PHE A 48 8.09 -10.43 -9.72
N GLY A 49 7.08 -9.62 -10.02
CA GLY A 49 7.03 -8.22 -9.64
C GLY A 49 7.00 -8.06 -8.11
N ILE A 50 6.19 -8.86 -7.42
CA ILE A 50 6.15 -8.88 -5.95
C ILE A 50 7.49 -9.39 -5.39
N LEU A 51 7.99 -10.53 -5.88
CA LEU A 51 9.28 -11.07 -5.44
C LEU A 51 10.44 -10.10 -5.69
N GLY A 52 10.45 -9.46 -6.85
CA GLY A 52 11.45 -8.45 -7.21
C GLY A 52 11.35 -7.21 -6.33
N TRP A 53 10.14 -6.74 -6.01
CA TRP A 53 9.95 -5.63 -5.07
C TRP A 53 10.46 -5.99 -3.66
N ILE A 54 10.13 -7.17 -3.15
CA ILE A 54 10.65 -7.64 -1.85
C ILE A 54 12.18 -7.72 -1.90
N GLY A 55 12.74 -8.36 -2.93
CA GLY A 55 14.19 -8.45 -3.12
C GLY A 55 14.86 -7.08 -3.21
N TYR A 56 14.22 -6.12 -3.89
CA TYR A 56 14.68 -4.74 -3.97
C TYR A 56 14.72 -4.07 -2.59
N THR A 57 13.65 -4.21 -1.80
CA THR A 57 13.63 -3.65 -0.43
C THR A 57 14.71 -4.30 0.45
N LEU A 58 14.88 -5.62 0.42
CA LEU A 58 15.91 -6.31 1.21
C LEU A 58 17.33 -5.91 0.79
N ALA A 59 17.57 -5.74 -0.52
CA ALA A 59 18.88 -5.34 -1.04
C ALA A 59 19.21 -3.87 -0.74
N THR A 60 18.20 -3.02 -0.58
CA THR A 60 18.38 -1.57 -0.37
C THR A 60 18.15 -1.14 1.08
N THR A 61 17.62 -2.00 1.95
CA THR A 61 17.57 -1.74 3.38
C THR A 61 18.93 -2.06 4.00
N PRO A 62 19.65 -1.06 4.54
CA PRO A 62 20.81 -1.33 5.38
C PRO A 62 20.35 -2.18 6.59
N PRO A 63 21.19 -3.10 7.06
CA PRO A 63 20.85 -3.96 8.19
C PRO A 63 20.33 -3.10 9.34
N PRO A 64 19.23 -3.50 9.99
CA PRO A 64 18.59 -2.72 11.05
C PRO A 64 19.65 -2.27 12.05
N LYS A 65 19.74 -0.95 12.28
CA LYS A 65 20.72 -0.38 13.22
C LYS A 65 20.56 -1.06 14.59
N PRO A 66 21.64 -1.29 15.35
CA PRO A 66 21.55 -1.83 16.71
C PRO A 66 20.56 -1.05 17.55
N ILE A 67 19.72 -1.76 18.31
CA ILE A 67 18.59 -1.20 19.07
C ILE A 67 19.04 -0.05 19.99
N GLU A 68 20.26 -0.11 20.51
CA GLU A 68 20.84 0.91 21.39
C GLU A 68 20.97 2.32 20.76
N THR A 69 21.18 2.42 19.44
CA THR A 69 21.27 3.72 18.76
C THR A 69 19.89 4.32 18.55
N ILE A 70 18.89 3.49 18.26
CA ILE A 70 17.50 3.91 18.04
C ILE A 70 16.85 4.32 19.37
N GLU A 71 17.08 3.58 20.46
CA GLU A 71 16.58 3.97 21.79
C GLU A 71 17.15 5.33 22.23
N LYS A 72 18.45 5.57 22.01
CA LYS A 72 19.08 6.86 22.36
C LYS A 72 18.59 8.03 21.51
N GLU A 73 18.43 7.84 20.19
CA GLU A 73 17.87 8.89 19.30
C GLU A 73 16.41 9.21 19.66
N ILE A 74 15.59 8.20 19.97
CA ILE A 74 14.18 8.38 20.37
C ILE A 74 14.08 9.06 21.74
N GLU A 75 14.92 8.68 22.70
CA GLU A 75 14.93 9.27 24.05
C GLU A 75 15.40 10.74 24.03
N GLU A 76 16.35 11.09 23.16
CA GLU A 76 16.73 12.50 22.92
C GLU A 76 15.62 13.32 22.24
N GLU A 77 14.94 12.78 21.22
CA GLU A 77 13.82 13.47 20.58
C GLU A 77 12.64 13.65 21.53
N LEU A 78 12.29 12.64 22.33
CA LEU A 78 11.23 12.73 23.33
C LEU A 78 11.54 13.80 24.39
N LYS A 79 12.79 13.85 24.90
CA LYS A 79 13.20 14.89 25.86
C LYS A 79 13.10 16.30 25.29
N LYS A 80 13.49 16.50 24.02
CA LYS A 80 13.35 17.81 23.36
C LYS A 80 11.88 18.20 23.21
N LEU A 81 11.03 17.26 22.79
CA LEU A 81 9.60 17.49 22.61
C LEU A 81 8.90 17.82 23.94
N GLU A 82 9.29 17.16 25.02
CA GLU A 82 8.76 17.40 26.37
C GLU A 82 9.22 18.75 26.94
N GLN A 83 10.46 19.16 26.66
CA GLN A 83 10.98 20.48 27.00
C GLN A 83 10.27 21.61 26.22
N GLU A 84 10.08 21.45 24.90
CA GLU A 84 9.36 22.41 24.07
C GLU A 84 7.89 22.52 24.50
N THR A 85 7.21 21.40 24.74
CA THR A 85 5.82 21.37 25.20
C THR A 85 5.68 22.03 26.57
N SER A 86 6.61 21.76 27.48
CA SER A 86 6.63 22.37 28.82
C SER A 86 6.91 23.88 28.77
N ALA A 87 7.78 24.33 27.87
CA ALA A 87 8.07 25.76 27.66
C ALA A 87 6.86 26.48 27.04
N GLN A 88 6.22 25.87 26.05
CA GLN A 88 5.02 26.39 25.39
C GLN A 88 3.81 26.47 26.35
N GLN A 89 3.64 25.48 27.23
CA GLN A 89 2.59 25.51 28.25
C GLN A 89 2.84 26.58 29.31
N ARG A 90 4.10 26.85 29.68
CA ARG A 90 4.45 27.94 30.59
C ARG A 90 4.19 29.30 29.96
N SER A 91 4.55 29.52 28.69
CA SER A 91 4.27 30.79 28.00
C SER A 91 2.76 31.04 27.86
N ASN A 92 1.98 30.01 27.49
CA ASN A 92 0.51 30.13 27.39
C ASN A 92 -0.18 30.38 28.75
N GLN A 93 0.41 29.93 29.87
CA GLN A 93 -0.13 30.20 31.21
C GLN A 93 0.23 31.61 31.70
N GLU A 94 1.39 32.14 31.33
CA GLU A 94 1.80 33.51 31.65
C GLU A 94 1.00 34.54 30.84
N GLU A 95 0.71 34.27 29.56
CA GLU A 95 -0.16 35.13 28.72
C GLU A 95 -1.61 35.18 29.22
N LYS A 96 -2.14 34.10 29.81
CA LYS A 96 -3.50 34.06 30.35
C LYS A 96 -3.66 34.71 31.73
N LYS A 97 -2.56 35.05 32.41
CA LYS A 97 -2.56 35.66 33.75
C LYS A 97 -2.32 37.17 33.74
N GLN A 98 -1.98 37.75 32.59
CA GLN A 98 -1.97 39.21 32.36
C GLN A 98 -3.31 39.66 31.77
#